data_AF-A0A965I435-F1
#
_entry.id   AF-A0A965I435-F1
#
_cell.length_a   1.000
_cell.length_b   1.000
_cell.length_c   1.000
_cell.angle_alpha   90.00
_cell.angle_beta   90.00
_cell.angle_gamma   90.00
#
_symmetry.space_group_name_H-M   'P 1'
#
loop_
_entity.id
_entity.type
_entity.pdbx_description
1 polymer ?
#
loop_
_entity_poly.entity_id
_entity_poly.type
_entity_poly.pdbx_seq_one_letter_code
_entity_poly.pdbx_strand_id
1 'polypeptide(L)'
;MMLADSYGNQNTTQSAEAIDCYNRGVHSFLGAEPGVETFFQSAIDADPKFALAHIGYAREMQLRGRADEVKKSLQSAFEVGKDLSERE
;
A
#
# COMPACT_ATOMS: atom_id res chain seq x y z
N MET A 1 -8.95 -12.28 -11.16
CA MET A 1 -8.78 -11.26 -12.22
C MET A 1 -8.03 -10.10 -11.58
N MET A 2 -6.99 -9.56 -12.20
CA MET A 2 -6.29 -8.38 -11.66
C MET A 2 -7.24 -7.19 -11.63
N LEU A 3 -7.12 -6.37 -10.58
CA LEU A 3 -7.97 -5.21 -10.36
C LEU A 3 -7.15 -3.94 -10.56
N ALA A 4 -7.73 -2.95 -11.25
CA ALA A 4 -7.08 -1.67 -11.50
C ALA A 4 -7.27 -0.72 -10.32
N ASP A 5 -6.24 0.09 -10.04
CA ASP A 5 -6.36 1.25 -9.15
C ASP A 5 -7.10 2.41 -9.85
N SER A 6 -7.27 3.54 -9.14
CA SER A 6 -7.92 4.75 -9.66
C SER A 6 -7.20 5.42 -10.84
N TYR A 7 -5.97 5.01 -11.14
CA TYR A 7 -5.13 5.52 -12.23
C TYR A 7 -5.05 4.54 -13.42
N GLY A 8 -5.87 3.48 -13.43
CA GLY A 8 -5.94 2.50 -14.52
C GLY A 8 -4.87 1.40 -14.45
N ASN A 9 -4.21 1.33 -13.32
CA ASN A 9 -2.98 0.61 -13.12
C ASN A 9 -3.34 -0.76 -12.49
N GLN A 10 -3.22 -1.87 -13.24
CA GLN A 10 -3.39 -3.27 -12.77
C GLN A 10 -2.57 -3.65 -11.52
N ASN A 11 -3.21 -4.21 -10.49
CA ASN A 11 -2.53 -4.71 -9.29
C ASN A 11 -2.71 -6.22 -9.14
N THR A 12 -1.74 -6.86 -8.49
CA THR A 12 -1.73 -8.30 -8.22
C THR A 12 -2.66 -8.72 -7.09
N THR A 13 -3.10 -7.78 -6.24
CA THR A 13 -4.17 -8.07 -5.27
C THR A 13 -5.48 -8.38 -5.99
N GLN A 14 -6.24 -9.32 -5.42
CA GLN A 14 -7.60 -9.65 -5.85
C GLN A 14 -8.66 -9.11 -4.89
N SER A 15 -8.23 -8.38 -3.84
CA SER A 15 -9.13 -7.79 -2.85
C SER A 15 -9.60 -6.41 -3.31
N ALA A 16 -10.89 -6.29 -3.63
CA ALA A 16 -11.49 -5.02 -3.99
C ALA A 16 -11.46 -4.02 -2.82
N GLU A 17 -11.58 -4.51 -1.58
CA GLU A 17 -11.46 -3.71 -0.37
C GLU A 17 -10.03 -3.16 -0.21
N ALA A 18 -9.01 -4.00 -0.47
CA ALA A 18 -7.63 -3.55 -0.40
C ALA A 18 -7.34 -2.45 -1.42
N ILE A 19 -7.90 -2.55 -2.64
CA ILE A 19 -7.75 -1.50 -3.67
C ILE A 19 -8.51 -0.22 -3.32
N ASP A 20 -9.71 -0.31 -2.77
CA ASP A 20 -10.43 0.90 -2.32
C ASP A 20 -9.62 1.64 -1.26
N CYS A 21 -9.15 0.92 -0.24
CA CYS A 21 -8.32 1.48 0.82
C CYS A 21 -7.00 2.02 0.29
N TYR A 22 -6.32 1.29 -0.61
CA TYR A 22 -5.10 1.75 -1.26
C TYR A 22 -5.31 3.02 -2.06
N ASN A 23 -6.38 3.11 -2.87
CA ASN A 23 -6.72 4.30 -3.63
C ASN A 23 -6.94 5.51 -2.73
N ARG A 24 -7.68 5.33 -1.62
CA ARG A 24 -7.90 6.38 -0.63
C ARG A 24 -6.59 6.80 0.05
N GLY A 25 -5.71 5.85 0.34
CA GLY A 25 -4.37 6.10 0.87
C GLY A 25 -3.51 6.92 -0.08
N VAL A 26 -3.43 6.53 -1.36
CA VAL A 26 -2.67 7.26 -2.40
C VAL A 26 -3.24 8.66 -2.61
N HIS A 27 -4.56 8.78 -2.74
CA HIS A 27 -5.22 10.08 -2.88
C HIS A 27 -4.87 11.01 -1.70
N SER A 28 -5.06 10.52 -0.48
CA SER A 28 -4.83 11.30 0.74
C SER A 28 -3.35 11.67 0.90
N PHE A 29 -2.43 10.75 0.58
CA PHE A 29 -0.98 11.00 0.64
C PHE A 29 -0.56 12.11 -0.34
N LEU A 30 -1.05 12.06 -1.59
CA LEU A 30 -0.76 13.08 -2.60
C LEU A 30 -1.41 14.43 -2.30
N GLY A 31 -2.59 14.41 -1.67
CA GLY A 31 -3.32 15.61 -1.24
C GLY A 31 -2.84 16.21 0.08
N ALA A 32 -1.89 15.57 0.78
CA ALA A 32 -1.52 15.90 2.16
C ALA A 32 -2.72 15.95 3.11
N GLU A 33 -3.67 15.04 2.91
CA GLU A 33 -4.89 14.90 3.69
C GLU A 33 -4.67 13.99 4.91
N PRO A 34 -5.50 14.09 5.96
CA PRO A 34 -5.42 13.18 7.11
C PRO A 34 -5.83 11.74 6.75
N GLY A 35 -5.46 10.79 7.61
CA GLY A 35 -5.93 9.40 7.51
C GLY A 35 -5.09 8.47 6.65
N VAL A 36 -3.99 8.95 6.05
CA VAL A 36 -3.08 8.16 5.20
C VAL A 36 -2.63 6.86 5.86
N GLU A 37 -2.14 6.94 7.11
CA GLU A 37 -1.70 5.80 7.90
C GLU A 37 -2.81 4.74 8.01
N THR A 38 -4.03 5.18 8.34
CA THR A 38 -5.20 4.30 8.49
C THR A 38 -5.60 3.65 7.17
N PHE A 39 -5.61 4.39 6.06
CA PHE A 39 -6.00 3.82 4.76
C PHE A 39 -5.02 2.75 4.28
N PHE A 40 -3.72 2.98 4.40
CA PHE A 40 -2.75 1.94 4.04
C PHE A 40 -2.80 0.75 5.01
N GLN A 41 -3.03 0.97 6.30
CA GLN A 41 -3.22 -0.13 7.25
C GLN A 41 -4.46 -0.95 6.90
N SER A 42 -5.60 -0.32 6.59
CA SER A 42 -6.81 -1.03 6.15
C SER A 42 -6.60 -1.81 4.84
N ALA A 43 -5.81 -1.28 3.91
CA ALA A 43 -5.44 -2.01 2.70
C ALA A 43 -4.60 -3.27 3.01
N ILE A 44 -3.65 -3.16 3.94
CA ILE A 44 -2.84 -4.29 4.43
C ILE A 44 -3.70 -5.31 5.18
N ASP A 45 -4.65 -4.85 6.00
CA ASP A 45 -5.53 -5.75 6.76
C ASP A 45 -6.46 -6.53 5.82
N ALA A 46 -6.94 -5.88 4.75
CA ALA A 46 -7.77 -6.51 3.72
C ALA A 46 -6.99 -7.46 2.78
N ASP A 47 -5.70 -7.19 2.54
CA ASP A 47 -4.79 -8.12 1.88
C ASP A 47 -3.35 -7.97 2.39
N PRO A 48 -2.92 -8.84 3.33
CA PRO A 48 -1.58 -8.77 3.91
C PRO A 48 -0.45 -8.99 2.90
N LYS A 49 -0.76 -9.53 1.71
CA LYS A 49 0.21 -9.75 0.62
C LYS A 49 0.26 -8.62 -0.39
N PHE A 50 -0.51 -7.54 -0.19
CA PHE A 50 -0.50 -6.42 -1.13
C PHE A 50 0.74 -5.55 -0.94
N ALA A 51 1.79 -5.83 -1.72
CA ALA A 51 3.10 -5.18 -1.62
C ALA A 51 3.01 -3.64 -1.65
N LEU A 52 2.21 -3.08 -2.57
CA LEU A 52 2.06 -1.63 -2.71
C LEU A 52 1.44 -0.96 -1.47
N ALA A 53 0.57 -1.65 -0.72
CA ALA A 53 0.01 -1.11 0.52
C ALA A 53 1.07 -1.00 1.62
N HIS A 54 1.96 -1.99 1.75
CA HIS A 54 3.13 -1.93 2.63
C HIS A 54 4.08 -0.79 2.25
N ILE A 55 4.31 -0.58 0.94
CA ILE A 55 5.11 0.56 0.45
C ILE A 55 4.43 1.90 0.80
N GLY A 56 3.12 2.03 0.58
CA GLY A 56 2.36 3.23 0.94
C GLY A 56 2.46 3.57 2.42
N TYR A 57 2.27 2.57 3.30
CA TYR A 57 2.44 2.72 4.74
C TYR A 57 3.87 3.15 5.10
N ALA A 58 4.89 2.52 4.51
CA ALA A 58 6.29 2.89 4.74
C ALA A 58 6.58 4.35 4.38
N ARG A 59 5.99 4.86 3.29
CA ARG A 59 6.15 6.26 2.85
C ARG A 59 5.53 7.23 3.84
N GLU A 60 4.34 6.92 4.35
CA GLU A 60 3.71 7.73 5.40
C GLU A 60 4.53 7.72 6.69
N MET A 61 5.03 6.56 7.11
CA MET A 61 5.87 6.45 8.33
C MET A 61 7.20 7.18 8.19
N GLN A 62 7.75 7.23 6.96
CA GLN A 62 8.93 8.02 6.65
C GLN A 62 8.69 9.51 6.89
N LEU A 63 7.55 10.05 6.45
CA LEU A 63 7.18 11.45 6.70
C LEU A 63 6.97 11.75 8.19
N ARG A 64 6.51 10.75 8.96
CA ARG A 64 6.31 10.85 10.41
C ARG A 64 7.57 10.57 11.24
N GLY A 65 8.70 10.25 10.61
CA GLY A 65 9.96 9.93 11.30
C GLY A 65 9.95 8.60 12.07
N ARG A 66 9.03 7.68 11.76
CA ARG A 66 8.89 6.39 12.46
C ARG A 66 9.74 5.30 11.80
N ALA A 67 11.06 5.39 11.98
CA ALA A 67 12.03 4.58 11.22
C ALA A 67 11.87 3.05 11.37
N ASP A 68 11.47 2.55 12.54
CA ASP A 68 11.31 1.11 12.75
C ASP A 68 10.12 0.54 11.97
N GLU A 69 9.04 1.29 11.87
CA GLU A 69 7.85 0.92 11.09
C GLU A 69 8.12 0.96 9.58
N VAL A 70 8.95 1.91 9.13
CA VAL A 70 9.46 1.94 7.75
C VAL A 70 10.20 0.64 7.44
N LYS A 71 11.18 0.25 8.26
CA LYS A 71 11.97 -0.97 8.04
C LYS A 71 11.10 -2.21 7.99
N LYS A 72 10.18 -2.35 8.94
CA LYS A 72 9.25 -3.49 9.00
C LYS A 72 8.40 -3.58 7.74
N SER A 73 7.84 -2.47 7.30
CA SER A 73 6.93 -2.44 6.15
C SER A 73 7.66 -2.68 4.83
N LEU A 74 8.87 -2.13 4.66
CA LEU A 74 9.71 -2.43 3.49
C LEU A 74 10.13 -3.90 3.45
N GLN A 75 10.43 -4.50 4.60
CA GLN A 75 10.73 -5.94 4.69
C GLN A 75 9.53 -6.78 4.27
N SER A 76 8.33 -6.45 4.76
CA SER A 76 7.09 -7.14 4.35
C SER A 76 6.81 -6.98 2.86
N ALA A 77 6.94 -5.77 2.31
CA ALA A 77 6.78 -5.51 0.88
C ALA A 77 7.76 -6.37 0.04
N PHE A 78 9.03 -6.43 0.44
CA PHE A 78 10.04 -7.24 -0.23
C PHE A 78 9.72 -8.75 -0.16
N GLU A 79 9.24 -9.24 0.97
CA GLU A 79 8.91 -10.66 1.14
C GLU A 79 7.73 -11.10 0.28
N VAL A 80 6.68 -10.27 0.19
CA VAL A 80 5.49 -10.59 -0.60
C VAL A 80 5.64 -10.22 -2.08
N GLY A 81 6.61 -9.35 -2.41
CA GLY A 81 6.91 -8.87 -3.76
C GLY A 81 7.69 -9.82 -4.66
N LYS A 82 8.22 -10.94 -4.13
CA LYS A 82 9.21 -11.80 -4.84
C LYS A 82 8.74 -12.36 -6.18
N ASP A 83 7.43 -12.60 -6.31
CA ASP A 83 6.81 -13.22 -7.48
C ASP A 83 5.82 -12.27 -8.18
N LEU A 84 5.91 -10.95 -7.92
CA LEU A 84 5.05 -9.95 -8.54
C LEU A 84 5.59 -9.53 -9.91
N SER A 85 4.72 -8.86 -10.68
CA SER A 85 5.12 -8.30 -11.97
C SER A 85 6.18 -7.21 -11.80
N GLU A 86 7.00 -6.92 -12.81
CA GLU A 86 8.02 -5.85 -12.74
C GLU A 86 7.50 -4.48 -12.30
N ARG A 87 6.20 -4.25 -12.44
CA ARG A 87 5.56 -3.02 -11.99
C ARG A 87 5.44 -2.93 -10.45
N GLU A 88 5.23 -4.06 -9.78
CA GLU A 88 4.93 -4.16 -8.34
C GLU A 88 6.11 -4.73 -7.56
#